data_AF-A0A6M1NLP0-F1
#
_entry.id   AF-A0A6M1NLP0-F1
#
_cell.length_a   1.000
_cell.length_b   1.000
_cell.length_c   1.000
_cell.angle_alpha   90.00
_cell.angle_beta   90.00
_cell.angle_gamma   90.00
#
_symmetry.space_group_name_H-M   'P 1'
#
loop_
_entity.id
_entity.type
_entity.pdbx_description
1 polymer ?
#
loop_
_entity_poly.entity_id
_entity_poly.type
_entity_poly.pdbx_seq_one_letter_code
_entity_poly.pdbx_strand_id
1 'polypeptide(L)'
;MENLLFINLGTAEIFILIVMGFFTLLPLIFAIGALWDLQKRDFTYKSTDKVLIILLILFAPFIGTLVYILLIRNNYPPKIRMT
;
A
#
# COMPACT_ATOMS: atom_id res chain seq x y z
N MET A 1 -25.17 21.08 4.93
CA MET A 1 -25.88 19.80 4.76
C MET A 1 -26.36 19.57 3.33
N GLU A 2 -26.57 20.64 2.55
CA GLU A 2 -26.98 20.56 1.14
C GLU A 2 -25.93 19.94 0.20
N ASN A 3 -24.63 20.09 0.47
CA ASN A 3 -23.56 19.51 -0.36
C ASN A 3 -23.40 17.98 -0.25
N LEU A 4 -24.00 17.34 0.76
CA LEU A 4 -23.96 15.87 0.92
C LEU A 4 -25.08 15.17 0.13
N LEU A 5 -26.15 15.91 -0.21
CA LEU A 5 -27.27 15.43 -1.03
C LEU A 5 -26.90 15.26 -2.51
N PHE A 6 -25.84 15.92 -2.99
CA PHE A 6 -25.43 15.87 -4.41
C PHE A 6 -24.86 14.50 -4.82
N ILE A 7 -24.38 13.70 -3.86
CA ILE A 7 -23.79 12.38 -4.09
C ILE A 7 -24.68 11.26 -3.51
N ASN A 8 -25.82 11.61 -2.88
CA ASN A 8 -26.71 10.68 -2.18
C ASN A 8 -25.96 9.76 -1.19
N LEU A 9 -24.91 10.29 -0.54
CA LEU A 9 -24.13 9.56 0.45
C LEU A 9 -24.61 9.95 1.84
N GLY A 10 -25.01 8.96 2.63
CA GLY A 10 -25.29 9.15 4.04
C GLY A 10 -24.02 9.46 4.83
N THR A 11 -24.21 9.92 6.07
CA THR A 11 -23.11 10.25 6.99
C THR A 11 -22.24 9.03 7.31
N ALA A 12 -22.82 7.83 7.32
CA ALA A 12 -22.11 6.58 7.56
C ALA A 12 -21.15 6.22 6.43
N GLU A 13 -21.57 6.36 5.17
CA GLU A 13 -20.78 6.07 3.98
C GLU A 13 -19.59 7.04 3.87
N ILE A 14 -19.81 8.33 4.18
CA ILE A 14 -18.74 9.33 4.23
C ILE A 14 -17.68 8.96 5.27
N PHE A 15 -18.12 8.54 6.46
CA PHE A 15 -17.18 8.12 7.51
C PHE A 15 -16.35 6.91 7.06
N ILE A 16 -16.99 5.92 6.43
CA ILE A 16 -16.29 4.74 5.87
C ILE A 16 -15.28 5.17 4.81
N LEU A 17 -15.65 6.06 3.89
CA LEU A 17 -14.75 6.56 2.84
C LEU A 17 -13.54 7.29 3.42
N ILE A 18 -13.72 8.10 4.47
CA ILE A 18 -12.63 8.77 5.17
C ILE A 18 -11.69 7.75 5.81
N VAL A 19 -12.23 6.77 6.51
CA VAL A 19 -11.44 5.72 7.17
C VAL A 19 -10.67 4.90 6.13
N MET A 20 -11.36 4.41 5.08
CA MET A 20 -10.70 3.67 4.00
C MET A 20 -9.66 4.51 3.28
N GLY A 21 -9.96 5.77 2.97
CA GLY A 21 -9.02 6.72 2.37
C GLY A 21 -7.79 6.96 3.25
N PHE A 22 -7.94 6.99 4.56
CA PHE A 22 -6.80 7.08 5.48
C PHE A 22 -5.95 5.81 5.44
N PHE A 23 -6.58 4.63 5.47
CA PHE A 23 -5.87 3.34 5.42
C PHE A 23 -5.16 3.11 4.09
N THR A 24 -5.69 3.59 2.96
CA THR A 24 -5.01 3.49 1.66
C THR A 24 -3.77 4.37 1.58
N LEU A 25 -3.71 5.46 2.35
CA LEU A 25 -2.55 6.36 2.41
C LEU A 25 -1.46 5.89 3.38
N LEU A 26 -1.78 5.02 4.35
CA LEU A 26 -0.81 4.52 5.34
C LEU A 26 0.48 3.93 4.74
N PRO A 27 0.42 3.07 3.70
CA PRO A 27 1.63 2.56 3.07
C PRO A 27 2.54 3.67 2.52
N LEU A 28 1.95 4.74 1.96
CA LEU A 28 2.68 5.90 1.46
C LEU A 28 3.34 6.69 2.60
N ILE A 29 2.61 6.91 3.70
CA ILE A 29 3.14 7.58 4.89
C ILE A 29 4.34 6.80 5.45
N PHE A 30 4.24 5.47 5.55
CA PHE A 30 5.35 4.64 6.00
C PHE A 30 6.53 4.64 5.04
N ALA A 31 6.29 4.62 3.72
CA ALA A 31 7.36 4.72 2.73
C ALA A 31 8.11 6.05 2.84
N ILE A 32 7.39 7.18 2.95
CA ILE A 32 7.99 8.50 3.15
C ILE A 32 8.80 8.54 4.46
N GLY A 33 8.23 8.01 5.56
CA GLY A 33 8.92 7.92 6.84
C GLY A 33 10.21 7.10 6.78
N ALA A 34 10.18 5.97 6.07
CA ALA A 34 11.35 5.11 5.87
C ALA A 34 12.43 5.81 5.01
N LEU A 35 12.04 6.53 3.95
CA LEU A 35 12.97 7.33 3.16
C LEU A 35 13.59 8.45 4.00
N TRP A 36 12.81 9.10 4.86
CA TRP A 36 13.30 10.11 5.79
C TRP A 36 14.29 9.55 6.81
N ASP A 37 14.02 8.37 7.39
CA ASP A 37 14.97 7.68 8.27
C ASP A 37 16.26 7.34 7.52
N LEU A 38 16.14 6.84 6.28
CA LEU A 38 17.27 6.46 5.44
C LEU A 38 18.22 7.63 5.16
N GLN A 39 17.71 8.85 4.98
CA GLN A 39 18.56 10.02 4.76
C GLN A 39 19.40 10.39 6.00
N LYS A 40 18.96 10.02 7.20
CA LYS A 40 19.72 10.25 8.45
C LYS A 40 20.81 9.21 8.69
N ARG A 41 20.81 8.10 7.94
CA ARG A 41 21.79 7.02 8.08
C ARG A 41 23.06 7.36 7.30
N ASP A 42 24.19 6.98 7.87
CA ASP A 42 25.48 7.14 7.21
C ASP A 42 25.73 5.98 6.22
N PHE A 43 26.01 6.33 4.96
CA PHE A 43 26.32 5.41 3.86
C PHE A 43 27.69 5.69 3.24
N THR A 44 28.59 6.37 3.96
CA THR A 44 29.86 6.95 3.45
C THR A 44 30.69 6.01 2.56
N TYR A 45 30.58 4.68 2.70
CA TYR A 45 31.36 3.72 1.91
C TYR A 45 30.52 2.72 1.09
N LYS A 46 29.19 2.86 1.09
CA LYS A 46 28.26 1.90 0.46
C LYS A 46 27.07 2.57 -0.22
N SER A 47 27.33 3.40 -1.23
CA SER A 47 26.28 4.07 -2.01
C SER A 47 25.31 3.08 -2.69
N THR A 48 25.79 1.92 -3.12
CA THR A 48 24.96 0.86 -3.72
C THR A 48 23.91 0.34 -2.74
N ASP A 49 24.27 0.12 -1.47
CA ASP A 49 23.36 -0.37 -0.44
C ASP A 49 22.22 0.63 -0.22
N LYS A 50 22.53 1.94 -0.21
CA LYS A 50 21.51 2.99 -0.09
C LYS A 50 20.49 2.91 -1.23
N VAL A 51 20.96 2.74 -2.48
CA VAL A 51 20.10 2.62 -3.66
C VAL A 51 19.23 1.36 -3.56
N LEU A 52 19.80 0.22 -3.16
CA LEU A 52 19.06 -1.03 -3.00
C LEU A 52 17.96 -0.91 -1.93
N ILE A 53 18.24 -0.21 -0.83
CA ILE A 53 17.23 0.02 0.22
C ILE A 53 16.12 0.96 -0.28
N ILE A 54 16.44 2.00 -1.04
CA ILE A 54 15.42 2.86 -1.67
C ILE A 54 14.53 2.05 -2.60
N LEU A 55 15.13 1.21 -3.45
CA LEU A 55 14.38 0.32 -4.34
C LEU A 55 13.50 -0.63 -3.53
N LEU A 56 14.00 -1.21 -2.44
CA LEU A 56 13.21 -2.07 -1.57
C LEU A 56 12.00 -1.33 -0.98
N ILE A 57 12.20 -0.13 -0.42
CA ILE A 57 11.11 0.68 0.18
C ILE A 57 10.03 0.98 -0.85
N LEU A 58 10.41 1.34 -2.07
CA LEU A 58 9.47 1.71 -3.13
C LEU A 58 8.79 0.50 -3.78
N PHE A 59 9.53 -0.59 -4.03
CA PHE A 59 9.04 -1.73 -4.81
C PHE A 59 8.44 -2.86 -3.98
N ALA A 60 8.77 -2.98 -2.69
CA ALA A 60 8.18 -3.99 -1.80
C ALA A 60 6.64 -4.07 -1.85
N PRO A 61 5.86 -2.96 -1.81
CA PRO A 61 4.41 -3.05 -1.87
C PRO A 61 3.87 -3.64 -3.19
N PHE A 62 4.64 -3.55 -4.29
CA PHE A 62 4.23 -4.12 -5.57
C PHE A 62 4.42 -5.63 -5.65
N ILE A 63 5.30 -6.21 -4.82
CA ILE A 63 5.56 -7.65 -4.81
C ILE A 63 4.29 -8.42 -4.45
N GLY A 64 3.56 -7.98 -3.42
CA GLY A 64 2.28 -8.60 -3.03
C GLY A 64 1.24 -8.56 -4.14
N THR A 65 1.16 -7.42 -4.85
CA THR A 65 0.26 -7.24 -5.99
C THR A 65 0.65 -8.16 -7.16
N LEU A 66 1.94 -8.29 -7.47
CA LEU A 66 2.44 -9.19 -8.50
C LEU A 66 2.13 -10.66 -8.16
N VAL A 67 2.36 -11.08 -6.91
CA VAL A 67 2.01 -12.42 -6.44
C VAL A 67 0.53 -12.70 -6.65
N TYR A 68 -0.34 -11.75 -6.30
CA TYR A 68 -1.77 -11.91 -6.52
C TYR A 68 -2.11 -12.06 -8.02
N ILE A 69 -1.62 -11.15 -8.87
CA ILE A 69 -1.96 -11.14 -10.29
C ILE A 69 -1.43 -12.37 -11.02
N LEU A 70 -0.17 -12.76 -10.74
CA LEU A 70 0.52 -13.80 -11.49
C LEU A 70 0.17 -15.20 -10.99
N LEU A 71 0.02 -15.39 -9.68
CA LEU A 71 -0.10 -16.72 -9.08
C LEU A 71 -1.52 -17.02 -8.56
N ILE A 72 -2.14 -16.06 -7.87
CA ILE A 72 -3.38 -16.33 -7.12
C ILE A 72 -4.62 -16.14 -8.01
N ARG A 73 -4.65 -15.08 -8.83
CA ARG A 73 -5.82 -14.65 -9.61
C ARG A 73 -6.46 -15.79 -10.42
N ASN A 74 -5.64 -16.61 -11.07
CA ASN A 74 -6.12 -17.68 -11.96
C ASN A 74 -6.48 -18.97 -11.23
N ASN A 75 -6.12 -19.09 -9.95
CA ASN A 75 -6.32 -20.28 -9.12
C ASN A 75 -7.35 -20.05 -8.00
N TYR A 76 -8.06 -18.91 -8.02
CA TYR A 76 -9.06 -18.54 -7.03
C TYR A 76 -10.50 -18.69 -7.56
N PRO A 77 -11.46 -19.21 -6.76
CA PRO A 77 -11.27 -19.79 -5.44
C PRO A 77 -10.43 -21.07 -5.54
N PRO A 78 -9.54 -21.34 -4.56
CA PRO A 78 -8.81 -22.60 -4.54
C PRO A 78 -9.85 -23.72 -4.59
N LYS A 79 -9.76 -24.57 -5.62
CA LYS A 79 -10.60 -25.77 -5.70
C LYS A 79 -10.20 -26.67 -4.54
N ILE A 80 -10.82 -26.46 -3.38
CA ILE A 80 -10.74 -27.40 -2.26
C ILE A 80 -11.40 -28.66 -2.79
N ARG A 81 -10.58 -29.61 -3.24
CA ARG A 81 -11.04 -30.94 -3.58
C ARG A 81 -11.48 -31.55 -2.25
N MET A 82 -12.76 -31.46 -1.94
CA MET A 82 -13.37 -32.30 -0.91
C MET A 82 -13.36 -33.72 -1.47
N THR A 83 -12.25 -34.43 -1.26
CA THR A 83 -12.15 -35.88 -1.39
C THR A 83 -12.31 -36.50 -0.03
#